data_AF-A0A350NN26-F1
#
_entry.id   AF-A0A350NN26-F1
#
_cell.length_a   1.000
_cell.length_b   1.000
_cell.length_c   1.000
_cell.angle_alpha   90.00
_cell.angle_beta   90.00
_cell.angle_gamma   90.00
#
_symmetry.space_group_name_H-M   'P 1'
#
loop_
_entity.id
_entity.type
_entity.pdbx_description
1 polymer ?
#
loop_
_entity_poly.entity_id
_entity_poly.type
_entity_poly.pdbx_seq_one_letter_code
_entity_poly.pdbx_strand_id
1 'polypeptide(L)'
;AWSEGSLTAARAAEYAEIFHKQLQGRDHWEPAMEDLAPLIYLCSKVFGVKDDVRPLHIVVDEAQDYSAFQYQILKMLAAEASFTIVGDMAQGIYAYRSIRNWTELSEVIFAKAPIQMQQLTQSYRSATEIMLFANEIIAASPQGHFVPAEPVLRSTAKPLVVESPNQQELLKGLTKMVRQLRKEGCKTVAVLTRTAAAAASTHAELAKALSASVQLITDLAEDYAADISVMPVHLAKGLEFDGVVIADCSADVYQLTEADIKLLYVACTRAMHRLVVLYSETPSPILQSIKPDTYELVKS
;
A
#
# COMPACT_ATOMS: atom_id res chain seq x y z
N ALA A 1 2.01 -4.19 -27.57
CA ALA A 1 2.47 -5.29 -28.45
C ALA A 1 3.77 -5.83 -27.86
N TRP A 2 3.74 -7.08 -27.37
CA TRP A 2 4.91 -7.72 -26.78
C TRP A 2 5.90 -8.14 -27.89
N SER A 3 7.20 -8.14 -27.59
CA SER A 3 8.25 -8.61 -28.50
C SER A 3 8.22 -10.14 -28.61
N GLU A 4 8.15 -10.68 -29.83
CA GLU A 4 8.28 -12.13 -30.11
C GLU A 4 9.75 -12.62 -30.04
N GLY A 5 10.59 -11.97 -29.25
CA GLY A 5 12.00 -12.36 -29.09
C GLY A 5 12.91 -11.96 -30.23
N SER A 6 12.45 -11.16 -31.20
CA SER A 6 13.31 -10.54 -32.21
C SER A 6 13.07 -9.03 -32.28
N LEU A 7 14.06 -8.25 -31.84
CA LEU A 7 14.08 -6.81 -32.04
C LEU A 7 14.67 -6.55 -33.43
N THR A 8 13.82 -6.29 -34.42
CA THR A 8 14.29 -5.90 -35.76
C THR A 8 14.89 -4.49 -35.72
N ALA A 9 15.83 -4.18 -36.62
CA ALA A 9 16.44 -2.85 -36.69
C ALA A 9 15.40 -1.72 -36.88
N ALA A 10 14.33 -1.98 -37.64
CA ALA A 10 13.23 -1.05 -37.84
C ALA A 10 12.46 -0.78 -36.54
N ARG A 11 12.15 -1.84 -35.77
CA ARG A 11 11.47 -1.73 -34.47
C ARG A 11 12.35 -1.04 -33.43
N ALA A 12 13.66 -1.32 -33.43
CA ALA A 12 14.63 -0.64 -32.58
C ALA A 12 14.67 0.88 -32.87
N ALA A 13 14.68 1.25 -34.15
CA ALA A 13 14.64 2.65 -34.57
C ALA A 13 13.34 3.35 -34.15
N GLU A 14 12.19 2.67 -34.28
CA GLU A 14 10.89 3.16 -33.81
C GLU A 14 10.90 3.44 -32.29
N TYR A 15 11.40 2.51 -31.48
CA TYR A 15 11.51 2.73 -30.03
C TYR A 15 12.49 3.83 -29.66
N ALA A 16 13.62 3.92 -30.35
CA ALA A 16 14.59 5.00 -30.15
C ALA A 16 13.97 6.36 -30.47
N GLU A 17 13.12 6.46 -31.50
CA GLU A 17 12.44 7.70 -31.87
C GLU A 17 11.36 8.10 -30.85
N ILE A 18 10.59 7.13 -30.33
CA ILE A 18 9.62 7.35 -29.25
C ILE A 18 10.34 7.88 -28.00
N PHE A 19 11.43 7.23 -27.60
CA PHE A 19 12.21 7.62 -26.44
C PHE A 19 12.85 9.00 -26.64
N HIS A 20 13.40 9.27 -27.83
CA HIS A 20 13.96 10.57 -28.18
C HIS A 20 12.89 11.69 -28.11
N LYS A 21 11.67 11.45 -28.61
CA LYS A 21 10.56 12.40 -28.50
C LYS A 21 10.13 12.64 -27.05
N GLN A 22 10.18 11.62 -26.19
CA GLN A 22 9.88 11.78 -24.75
C GLN A 22 10.94 12.59 -24.01
N LEU A 23 12.19 12.58 -24.49
CA LEU A 23 13.31 13.38 -23.97
C LEU A 23 13.34 14.81 -24.52
N GLN A 24 12.74 15.05 -25.69
CA GLN A 24 12.71 16.39 -26.29
C GLN A 24 11.97 17.38 -25.37
N GLY A 25 12.69 18.41 -24.91
CA GLY A 25 12.15 19.47 -24.07
C GLY A 25 12.36 19.27 -22.56
N ARG A 26 13.05 18.21 -22.12
CA ARG A 26 13.50 18.07 -20.74
C ARG A 26 15.02 18.26 -20.66
N ASP A 27 15.47 19.15 -19.78
CA ASP A 27 16.91 19.38 -19.54
C ASP A 27 17.59 18.20 -18.82
N HIS A 28 16.79 17.34 -18.17
CA HIS A 28 17.24 16.13 -17.49
C HIS A 28 16.26 14.97 -17.69
N TRP A 29 16.81 13.76 -17.78
CA TRP A 29 16.03 12.53 -17.72
C TRP A 29 16.22 11.88 -16.36
N GLU A 30 15.12 11.58 -15.70
CA GLU A 30 15.10 10.79 -14.48
C GLU A 30 14.42 9.45 -14.79
N PRO A 31 15.09 8.31 -14.58
CA PRO A 31 14.48 7.01 -14.78
C PRO A 31 13.33 6.81 -13.80
N ALA A 32 12.24 6.21 -14.27
CA ALA A 32 11.21 5.72 -13.36
C ALA A 32 11.76 4.54 -12.55
N MET A 33 11.12 4.22 -11.42
CA MET A 33 11.57 3.14 -10.54
C MET A 33 11.63 1.79 -11.29
N GLU A 34 10.67 1.53 -12.15
CA GLU A 34 10.59 0.35 -13.03
C GLU A 34 11.73 0.26 -14.05
N ASP A 35 12.32 1.40 -14.44
CA ASP A 35 13.42 1.43 -15.41
C ASP A 35 14.76 1.08 -14.75
N LEU A 36 14.88 1.27 -13.43
CA LEU A 36 16.16 1.12 -12.72
C LEU A 36 16.75 -0.28 -12.85
N ALA A 37 15.95 -1.35 -12.67
CA ALA A 37 16.45 -2.71 -12.77
C ALA A 37 16.94 -3.06 -14.19
N PRO A 38 16.17 -2.77 -15.28
CA PRO A 38 16.66 -2.92 -16.65
C PRO A 38 17.93 -2.14 -16.95
N LEU A 39 18.03 -0.90 -16.48
CA LEU A 39 19.22 -0.08 -16.68
C LEU A 39 20.43 -0.66 -15.96
N ILE A 40 20.29 -1.09 -14.71
CA ILE A 40 21.36 -1.74 -13.95
C ILE A 40 21.81 -3.03 -14.66
N TYR A 41 20.86 -3.82 -15.19
CA TYR A 41 21.18 -5.01 -15.97
C TYR A 41 21.98 -4.68 -17.23
N LEU A 42 21.57 -3.68 -18.00
CA LEU A 42 22.28 -3.28 -19.22
C LEU A 42 23.68 -2.75 -18.88
N CYS A 43 23.80 -1.89 -17.86
CA CYS A 43 25.07 -1.38 -17.37
C CYS A 43 25.99 -2.52 -16.92
N SER A 44 25.47 -3.55 -16.23
CA SER A 44 26.28 -4.69 -15.81
C SER A 44 26.76 -5.55 -16.99
N LYS A 45 26.00 -5.62 -18.08
CA LYS A 45 26.42 -6.31 -19.32
C LYS A 45 27.46 -5.53 -20.12
N VAL A 46 27.40 -4.21 -20.12
CA VAL A 46 28.33 -3.35 -20.88
C VAL A 46 29.62 -3.11 -20.12
N PHE A 47 29.54 -2.78 -18.83
CA PHE A 47 30.69 -2.36 -18.03
C PHE A 47 31.18 -3.42 -17.03
N GLY A 48 30.43 -4.51 -16.86
CA GLY A 48 30.67 -5.48 -15.79
C GLY A 48 30.16 -5.00 -14.43
N VAL A 49 30.26 -5.87 -13.42
CA VAL A 49 30.00 -5.53 -12.01
C VAL A 49 31.36 -5.50 -11.31
N LYS A 50 31.70 -4.38 -10.67
CA LYS A 50 32.95 -4.31 -9.90
C LYS A 50 32.84 -5.19 -8.65
N ASP A 51 33.91 -5.92 -8.32
CA ASP A 51 33.90 -6.92 -7.24
C ASP A 51 33.96 -6.30 -5.83
N ASP A 52 34.42 -5.06 -5.70
CA ASP A 52 34.61 -4.33 -4.45
C ASP A 52 33.31 -3.82 -3.81
N VAL A 53 32.15 -4.02 -4.46
CA VAL A 53 30.84 -3.52 -4.04
C VAL A 53 29.75 -4.59 -3.96
N ARG A 54 30.13 -5.88 -3.97
CA ARG A 54 29.14 -6.97 -3.89
C ARG A 54 28.73 -7.28 -2.45
N PRO A 55 27.45 -7.13 -2.08
CA PRO A 55 27.00 -7.49 -0.73
C PRO A 55 27.07 -9.00 -0.51
N LEU A 56 27.53 -9.40 0.67
CA LEU A 56 27.56 -10.80 1.11
C LEU A 56 26.16 -11.32 1.47
N HIS A 57 25.30 -10.44 2.00
CA HIS A 57 23.93 -10.76 2.38
C HIS A 57 23.02 -9.58 2.04
N ILE A 58 21.83 -9.86 1.51
CA ILE A 58 20.83 -8.84 1.17
C ILE A 58 19.58 -9.07 2.00
N VAL A 59 19.13 -8.04 2.71
CA VAL A 59 17.83 -8.01 3.37
C VAL A 59 16.87 -7.22 2.51
N VAL A 60 15.74 -7.82 2.17
CA VAL A 60 14.65 -7.17 1.42
C VAL A 60 13.43 -7.12 2.32
N ASP A 61 13.03 -5.91 2.68
CA ASP A 61 11.79 -5.64 3.39
C ASP A 61 10.69 -5.19 2.40
N GLU A 62 9.43 -5.33 2.79
CA GLU A 62 8.25 -5.10 1.93
C GLU A 62 8.38 -5.82 0.58
N ALA A 63 8.86 -7.06 0.64
CA ALA A 63 9.28 -7.87 -0.50
C ALA A 63 8.22 -8.01 -1.61
N GLN A 64 6.93 -7.91 -1.26
CA GLN A 64 5.82 -7.93 -2.19
C GLN A 64 5.78 -6.72 -3.14
N ASP A 65 6.48 -5.62 -2.86
CA ASP A 65 6.49 -4.42 -3.72
C ASP A 65 7.56 -4.44 -4.82
N TYR A 66 8.41 -5.47 -4.83
CA TYR A 66 9.45 -5.66 -5.83
C TYR A 66 9.02 -6.66 -6.89
N SER A 67 9.43 -6.42 -8.13
CA SER A 67 9.23 -7.32 -9.26
C SER A 67 10.22 -8.50 -9.22
N ALA A 68 9.83 -9.63 -9.83
CA ALA A 68 10.73 -10.76 -10.03
C ALA A 68 12.05 -10.38 -10.74
N PHE A 69 12.00 -9.39 -11.64
CA PHE A 69 13.19 -8.91 -12.33
C PHE A 69 14.14 -8.13 -11.41
N GLN A 70 13.61 -7.30 -10.50
CA GLN A 70 14.42 -6.65 -9.47
C GLN A 70 15.16 -7.69 -8.60
N TYR A 71 14.49 -8.76 -8.19
CA TYR A 71 15.14 -9.85 -7.46
C TYR A 71 16.23 -10.55 -8.27
N GLN A 72 16.01 -10.76 -9.57
CA GLN A 72 17.04 -11.32 -10.45
C GLN A 72 18.29 -10.42 -10.51
N ILE A 73 18.11 -9.10 -10.51
CA ILE A 73 19.22 -8.14 -10.47
C ILE A 73 19.91 -8.16 -9.11
N LEU A 74 19.17 -8.14 -8.00
CA LEU A 74 19.77 -8.25 -6.66
C LEU A 74 20.59 -9.53 -6.51
N LYS A 75 20.06 -10.67 -6.99
CA LYS A 75 20.75 -11.96 -7.00
C LYS A 75 22.02 -11.93 -7.87
N MET A 76 22.00 -11.24 -9.00
CA MET A 76 23.17 -11.07 -9.86
C MET A 76 24.26 -10.21 -9.20
N LEU A 77 23.87 -9.21 -8.42
CA LEU A 77 24.80 -8.28 -7.76
C LEU A 77 25.37 -8.82 -6.46
N ALA A 78 24.70 -9.76 -5.80
CA ALA A 78 25.17 -10.38 -4.57
C ALA A 78 26.43 -11.24 -4.80
N ALA A 79 27.36 -11.23 -3.84
CA ALA A 79 28.54 -12.09 -3.86
C ALA A 79 28.16 -13.56 -3.64
N GLU A 80 27.16 -13.77 -2.78
CA GLU A 80 26.56 -15.06 -2.47
C GLU A 80 25.04 -15.00 -2.66
N ALA A 81 24.39 -16.13 -2.88
CA ALA A 81 22.92 -16.19 -2.93
C ALA A 81 22.30 -16.16 -1.51
N SER A 82 22.79 -15.28 -0.64
CA SER A 82 22.38 -15.15 0.75
C SER A 82 21.40 -13.99 0.92
N PHE A 83 20.16 -14.31 1.26
CA PHE A 83 19.05 -13.37 1.30
C PHE A 83 18.17 -13.58 2.54
N THR A 84 17.64 -12.49 3.07
CA THR A 84 16.51 -12.49 4.00
C THR A 84 15.40 -11.66 3.37
N ILE A 85 14.29 -12.31 3.00
CA ILE A 85 13.19 -11.68 2.26
C ILE A 85 11.96 -11.69 3.17
N VAL A 86 11.45 -10.52 3.50
CA VAL A 86 10.35 -10.31 4.45
C VAL A 86 9.28 -9.47 3.78
N GLY A 87 8.01 -9.87 3.92
CA GLY A 87 6.89 -9.12 3.39
C GLY A 87 5.56 -9.80 3.62
N ASP A 88 4.50 -9.15 3.15
CA ASP A 88 3.12 -9.61 3.26
C ASP A 88 2.38 -9.41 1.93
N MET A 89 2.01 -10.52 1.28
CA MET A 89 1.31 -10.50 0.00
C MET A 89 -0.07 -9.81 0.06
N ALA A 90 -0.71 -9.76 1.24
CA ALA A 90 -1.97 -9.03 1.44
C ALA A 90 -1.76 -7.51 1.37
N GLN A 91 -0.55 -7.02 1.64
CA GLN A 91 -0.19 -5.59 1.63
C GLN A 91 0.47 -5.15 0.30
N GLY A 92 0.46 -6.02 -0.72
CA GLY A 92 1.00 -5.71 -2.05
C GLY A 92 0.03 -4.91 -2.90
N ILE A 93 0.04 -3.58 -2.76
CA ILE A 93 -0.89 -2.66 -3.45
C ILE A 93 -0.40 -2.24 -4.86
N TYR A 94 0.83 -2.61 -5.25
CA TYR A 94 1.44 -2.23 -6.53
C TYR A 94 1.48 -3.40 -7.54
N ALA A 95 0.33 -4.03 -7.78
CA ALA A 95 0.23 -5.28 -8.56
C ALA A 95 0.94 -5.29 -9.92
N TYR A 96 1.05 -4.15 -10.61
CA TYR A 96 1.70 -4.05 -11.93
C TYR A 96 3.23 -4.19 -11.90
N ARG A 97 3.87 -3.99 -10.75
CA ARG A 97 5.34 -3.99 -10.58
C ARG A 97 5.82 -4.91 -9.45
N SER A 98 4.93 -5.74 -8.92
CA SER A 98 5.15 -6.61 -7.78
C SER A 98 5.25 -8.08 -8.18
N ILE A 99 5.87 -8.91 -7.34
CA ILE A 99 5.68 -10.37 -7.39
C ILE A 99 4.21 -10.71 -7.13
N ARG A 100 3.71 -11.78 -7.74
CA ARG A 100 2.31 -12.19 -7.58
C ARG A 100 2.12 -13.15 -6.41
N ASN A 101 3.15 -13.88 -6.07
CA ASN A 101 3.19 -14.84 -4.97
C ASN A 101 4.64 -15.16 -4.60
N TRP A 102 4.83 -15.85 -3.49
CA TRP A 102 6.15 -16.29 -3.04
C TRP A 102 6.78 -17.37 -3.91
N THR A 103 5.98 -18.13 -4.68
CA THR A 103 6.51 -19.21 -5.53
C THR A 103 7.31 -18.67 -6.72
N GLU A 104 7.02 -17.46 -7.21
CA GLU A 104 7.90 -16.77 -8.16
C GLU A 104 9.34 -16.63 -7.61
N LEU A 105 9.49 -16.34 -6.31
CA LEU A 105 10.80 -16.28 -5.69
C LEU A 105 11.40 -17.66 -5.46
N SER A 106 10.65 -18.57 -4.83
CA SER A 106 11.22 -19.86 -4.41
C SER A 106 11.46 -20.82 -5.57
N GLU A 107 10.59 -20.85 -6.58
CA GLU A 107 10.60 -21.84 -7.66
C GLU A 107 11.21 -21.31 -8.96
N VAL A 108 11.28 -19.99 -9.14
CA VAL A 108 11.84 -19.38 -10.37
C VAL A 108 13.17 -18.68 -10.08
N ILE A 109 13.17 -17.65 -9.23
CA ILE A 109 14.39 -16.84 -9.02
C ILE A 109 15.43 -17.59 -8.18
N PHE A 110 15.03 -18.23 -7.10
CA PHE A 110 15.91 -18.93 -6.15
C PHE A 110 15.83 -20.46 -6.24
N ALA A 111 15.27 -21.01 -7.32
CA ALA A 111 15.00 -22.44 -7.52
C ALA A 111 16.16 -23.42 -7.20
N LYS A 112 17.41 -22.96 -7.32
CA LYS A 112 18.63 -23.75 -7.10
C LYS A 112 19.30 -23.50 -5.74
N ALA A 113 18.76 -22.60 -4.93
CA ALA A 113 19.29 -22.25 -3.62
C ALA A 113 18.54 -23.04 -2.53
N PRO A 114 19.18 -23.35 -1.39
CA PRO A 114 18.46 -23.82 -0.21
C PRO A 114 17.53 -22.70 0.28
N ILE A 115 16.24 -22.99 0.39
CA ILE A 115 15.23 -22.02 0.82
C ILE A 115 14.52 -22.56 2.06
N GLN A 116 14.41 -21.71 3.08
CA GLN A 116 13.54 -21.94 4.22
C GLN A 116 12.50 -20.83 4.26
N MET A 117 11.23 -21.20 4.13
CA MET A 117 10.11 -20.29 4.29
C MET A 117 9.49 -20.50 5.67
N GLN A 118 9.25 -19.41 6.38
CA GLN A 118 8.56 -19.40 7.67
C GLN A 118 7.48 -18.33 7.61
N GLN A 119 6.29 -18.67 8.09
CA GLN A 119 5.18 -17.74 8.13
C GLN A 119 4.90 -17.34 9.58
N LEU A 120 4.89 -16.03 9.83
CA LEU A 120 4.51 -15.46 11.12
C LEU A 120 3.05 -15.04 11.05
N THR A 121 2.19 -15.70 11.83
CA THR A 121 0.74 -15.41 11.84
C THR A 121 0.36 -14.41 12.92
N GLN A 122 1.17 -14.26 13.97
CA GLN A 122 0.84 -13.44 15.12
C GLN A 122 1.04 -11.95 14.86
N SER A 123 -0.01 -11.16 15.04
CA SER A 123 0.02 -9.69 14.95
C SER A 123 -0.08 -9.03 16.32
N TYR A 124 0.94 -8.24 16.67
CA TYR A 124 1.00 -7.44 17.89
C TYR A 124 0.73 -5.95 17.67
N ARG A 125 0.59 -5.53 16.40
CA ARG A 125 0.54 -4.12 15.99
C ARG A 125 -0.83 -3.49 16.23
N SER A 126 -1.85 -4.09 15.65
CA SER A 126 -3.23 -3.59 15.70
C SER A 126 -4.06 -4.31 16.75
N ALA A 127 -5.05 -3.61 17.29
CA ALA A 127 -6.03 -4.20 18.18
C ALA A 127 -6.79 -5.36 17.53
N THR A 128 -7.28 -6.29 18.37
CA THR A 128 -7.94 -7.52 17.94
C THR A 128 -9.13 -7.25 17.03
N GLU A 129 -10.01 -6.31 17.38
CA GLU A 129 -11.23 -6.02 16.64
C GLU A 129 -10.93 -5.42 15.27
N ILE A 130 -9.89 -4.59 15.17
CA ILE A 130 -9.42 -4.02 13.90
C ILE A 130 -8.90 -5.13 12.98
N MET A 131 -8.10 -6.05 13.53
CA MET A 131 -7.55 -7.14 12.74
C MET A 131 -8.63 -8.13 12.28
N LEU A 132 -9.62 -8.44 13.11
CA LEU A 132 -10.77 -9.26 12.73
C LEU A 132 -11.56 -8.62 11.58
N PHE A 133 -11.81 -7.31 11.65
CA PHE A 133 -12.45 -6.57 10.56
C PHE A 133 -11.62 -6.57 9.27
N ALA A 134 -10.30 -6.31 9.37
CA ALA A 134 -9.40 -6.34 8.22
C ALA A 134 -9.29 -7.74 7.60
N ASN A 135 -9.29 -8.81 8.41
CA ASN A 135 -9.27 -10.19 7.94
C ASN A 135 -10.53 -10.53 7.11
N GLU A 136 -11.71 -10.03 7.46
CA GLU A 136 -12.91 -10.20 6.64
C GLU A 136 -12.80 -9.45 5.29
N ILE A 137 -12.18 -8.26 5.28
CA ILE A 137 -11.93 -7.51 4.04
C ILE A 137 -11.04 -8.32 3.10
N ILE A 138 -9.87 -8.78 3.56
CA ILE A 138 -8.94 -9.51 2.70
C ILE A 138 -9.49 -10.89 2.27
N ALA A 139 -10.32 -11.51 3.11
CA ALA A 139 -11.00 -12.77 2.78
C ALA A 139 -12.02 -12.63 1.63
N ALA A 140 -12.50 -11.41 1.34
CA ALA A 140 -13.34 -11.14 0.18
C ALA A 140 -12.57 -11.15 -1.15
N SER A 141 -11.24 -11.29 -1.13
CA SER A 141 -10.41 -11.29 -2.33
C SER A 141 -10.69 -12.51 -3.23
N PRO A 142 -10.91 -12.33 -4.54
CA PRO A 142 -11.19 -13.43 -5.45
C PRO A 142 -9.96 -14.29 -5.80
N GLN A 143 -8.74 -13.79 -5.57
CA GLN A 143 -7.50 -14.41 -6.07
C GLN A 143 -6.74 -15.24 -5.03
N GLY A 144 -7.24 -15.43 -3.81
CA GLY A 144 -6.61 -16.40 -2.92
C GLY A 144 -7.01 -16.36 -1.46
N HIS A 145 -6.62 -17.44 -0.79
CA HIS A 145 -6.63 -17.55 0.66
C HIS A 145 -5.37 -16.87 1.20
N PHE A 146 -5.50 -15.61 1.60
CA PHE A 146 -4.52 -14.99 2.49
C PHE A 146 -4.66 -15.64 3.86
N VAL A 147 -3.53 -15.99 4.47
CA VAL A 147 -3.55 -16.52 5.83
C VAL A 147 -3.91 -15.38 6.77
N PRO A 148 -5.03 -15.47 7.51
CA PRO A 148 -5.44 -14.41 8.41
C PRO A 148 -4.39 -14.16 9.48
N ALA A 149 -4.15 -12.90 9.81
CA ALA A 149 -3.31 -12.56 10.95
C ALA A 149 -4.06 -12.88 12.25
N GLU A 150 -3.38 -13.57 13.16
CA GLU A 150 -3.87 -13.92 14.49
C GLU A 150 -3.49 -12.79 15.47
N PRO A 151 -4.46 -11.98 15.92
CA PRO A 151 -4.14 -10.87 16.82
C PRO A 151 -3.75 -11.38 18.21
N VAL A 152 -2.63 -10.89 18.73
CA VAL A 152 -2.16 -11.22 20.08
C VAL A 152 -2.38 -10.02 21.00
N LEU A 153 -3.44 -10.11 21.81
CA LEU A 153 -3.71 -9.31 23.02
C LEU A 153 -3.62 -7.77 22.89
N ARG A 154 -4.77 -7.15 22.62
CA ARG A 154 -5.28 -5.87 23.17
C ARG A 154 -6.68 -5.64 22.60
N SER A 155 -7.71 -5.99 23.37
CA SER A 155 -9.10 -5.73 22.98
C SER A 155 -9.40 -4.24 23.16
N THR A 156 -10.02 -3.68 22.14
CA THR A 156 -10.44 -2.29 22.05
C THR A 156 -11.90 -2.22 21.61
N ALA A 157 -12.42 -1.01 21.39
CA ALA A 157 -13.73 -0.87 20.76
C ALA A 157 -13.70 -1.44 19.34
N LYS A 158 -14.83 -2.00 18.89
CA LYS A 158 -14.97 -2.42 17.50
C LYS A 158 -14.76 -1.23 16.55
N PRO A 159 -14.28 -1.46 15.32
CA PRO A 159 -14.31 -0.45 14.28
C PRO A 159 -15.70 0.16 14.15
N LEU A 160 -15.77 1.49 14.01
CA LEU A 160 -17.02 2.19 13.75
C LEU A 160 -17.21 2.32 12.25
N VAL A 161 -18.36 1.91 11.75
CA VAL A 161 -18.79 2.20 10.38
C VAL A 161 -19.87 3.26 10.45
N VAL A 162 -19.64 4.42 9.83
CA VAL A 162 -20.55 5.57 9.90
C VAL A 162 -21.23 5.77 8.56
N GLU A 163 -22.54 5.56 8.55
CA GLU A 163 -23.42 5.86 7.42
C GLU A 163 -23.73 7.35 7.39
N SER A 164 -23.45 8.01 6.26
CA SER A 164 -23.84 9.40 6.02
C SER A 164 -24.85 9.49 4.87
N PRO A 165 -25.88 10.36 4.95
CA PRO A 165 -26.91 10.41 3.91
C PRO A 165 -26.44 11.02 2.59
N ASN A 166 -25.35 11.78 2.57
CA ASN A 166 -24.77 12.40 1.37
C ASN A 166 -23.32 12.89 1.64
N GLN A 167 -22.63 13.36 0.60
CA GLN A 167 -21.25 13.83 0.70
C GLN A 167 -21.03 15.01 1.66
N GLN A 168 -22.02 15.91 1.81
CA GLN A 168 -21.88 17.04 2.74
C GLN A 168 -21.94 16.56 4.20
N GLU A 169 -22.85 15.64 4.51
CA GLU A 169 -22.91 15.02 5.84
C GLU A 169 -21.72 14.11 6.10
N LEU A 170 -21.16 13.46 5.07
CA LEU A 170 -19.92 12.68 5.16
C LEU A 170 -18.76 13.52 5.72
N LEU A 171 -18.57 14.74 5.21
CA LEU A 171 -17.52 15.65 5.68
C LEU A 171 -17.76 16.13 7.13
N LYS A 172 -19.03 16.36 7.51
CA LYS A 172 -19.38 16.70 8.89
C LYS A 172 -19.13 15.52 9.83
N GLY A 173 -19.51 14.32 9.42
CA GLY A 173 -19.24 13.06 10.10
C GLY A 173 -17.74 12.85 10.29
N LEU A 174 -16.95 13.02 9.22
CA LEU A 174 -15.50 12.93 9.24
C LEU A 174 -14.89 13.88 10.28
N THR A 175 -15.28 15.15 10.23
CA THR A 175 -14.79 16.17 11.18
C THR A 175 -15.16 15.80 12.62
N LYS A 176 -16.38 15.32 12.86
CA LYS A 176 -16.85 14.86 14.18
C LYS A 176 -16.01 13.68 14.67
N MET A 177 -15.75 12.69 13.83
CA MET A 177 -14.97 11.50 14.16
C MET A 177 -13.51 11.83 14.48
N VAL A 178 -12.86 12.69 13.68
CA VAL A 178 -11.49 13.15 13.97
C VAL A 178 -11.42 13.85 15.34
N ARG A 179 -12.37 14.74 15.65
CA ARG A 179 -12.43 15.38 16.98
C ARG A 179 -12.68 14.38 18.10
N GLN A 180 -13.52 13.37 17.86
CA GLN A 180 -13.79 12.34 18.85
C GLN A 180 -12.54 11.51 19.15
N LEU A 181 -11.81 11.04 18.14
CA LEU A 181 -10.58 10.29 18.33
C LEU A 181 -9.52 11.09 19.11
N ARG A 182 -9.40 12.38 18.82
CA ARG A 182 -8.52 13.29 19.60
C ARG A 182 -8.95 13.42 21.06
N LYS A 183 -10.26 13.49 21.33
CA LYS A 183 -10.79 13.51 22.71
C LYS A 183 -10.60 12.18 23.44
N GLU A 184 -10.61 11.07 22.72
CA GLU A 184 -10.32 9.73 23.25
C GLU A 184 -8.82 9.50 23.52
N GLY A 185 -7.96 10.46 23.17
CA GLY A 185 -6.53 10.44 23.50
C GLY A 185 -5.63 9.89 22.40
N CYS A 186 -6.13 9.67 21.18
CA CYS A 186 -5.28 9.33 20.02
C CYS A 186 -4.30 10.47 19.73
N LYS A 187 -3.00 10.23 19.90
CA LYS A 187 -1.93 11.20 19.64
C LYS A 187 -1.76 11.43 18.15
N THR A 188 -1.81 10.36 17.37
CA THR A 188 -1.74 10.41 15.92
C THR A 188 -3.06 9.95 15.30
N VAL A 189 -3.64 10.81 14.46
CA VAL A 189 -4.87 10.51 13.71
C VAL A 189 -4.61 10.68 12.21
N ALA A 190 -4.74 9.59 11.46
CA ALA A 190 -4.67 9.64 10.00
C ALA A 190 -6.07 9.61 9.38
N VAL A 191 -6.31 10.50 8.44
CA VAL A 191 -7.46 10.47 7.55
C VAL A 191 -7.00 9.95 6.21
N LEU A 192 -7.42 8.73 5.89
CA LEU A 192 -6.99 8.02 4.69
C LEU A 192 -8.04 8.14 3.58
N THR A 193 -7.58 8.49 2.39
CA THR A 193 -8.41 8.59 1.19
C THR A 193 -7.91 7.63 0.11
N ARG A 194 -8.78 7.29 -0.86
CA ARG A 194 -8.38 6.45 -1.99
C ARG A 194 -7.33 7.14 -2.89
N THR A 195 -7.48 8.44 -3.14
CA THR A 195 -6.68 9.17 -4.14
C THR A 195 -6.07 10.44 -3.56
N ALA A 196 -4.96 10.90 -4.15
CA ALA A 196 -4.32 12.15 -3.77
C ALA A 196 -5.25 13.37 -3.96
N ALA A 197 -6.08 13.37 -5.01
CA ALA A 197 -7.07 14.42 -5.24
C ALA A 197 -8.12 14.47 -4.12
N ALA A 198 -8.61 13.30 -3.68
CA ALA A 198 -9.49 13.21 -2.53
C ALA A 198 -8.78 13.67 -1.25
N ALA A 199 -7.52 13.30 -1.04
CA ALA A 199 -6.73 13.75 0.12
C ALA A 199 -6.62 15.27 0.18
N ALA A 200 -6.30 15.93 -0.94
CA ALA A 200 -6.19 17.38 -1.03
C ALA A 200 -7.52 18.08 -0.73
N SER A 201 -8.63 17.58 -1.29
CA SER A 201 -9.97 18.12 -1.04
C SER A 201 -10.38 17.94 0.43
N THR A 202 -10.21 16.74 0.99
CA THR A 202 -10.50 16.43 2.38
C THR A 202 -9.65 17.27 3.35
N HIS A 203 -8.38 17.47 3.04
CA HIS A 203 -7.49 18.34 3.82
C HIS A 203 -7.98 19.78 3.86
N ALA A 204 -8.33 20.35 2.70
CA ALA A 204 -8.80 21.73 2.62
C ALA A 204 -10.06 21.96 3.48
N GLU A 205 -10.97 20.99 3.52
CA GLU A 205 -12.19 21.07 4.35
C GLU A 205 -11.90 20.86 5.83
N LEU A 206 -11.07 19.87 6.19
CA LEU A 206 -10.69 19.63 7.58
C LEU A 206 -9.88 20.78 8.18
N ALA A 207 -8.98 21.38 7.42
CA ALA A 207 -8.18 22.53 7.86
C ALA A 207 -9.04 23.76 8.16
N LYS A 208 -10.18 23.94 7.46
CA LYS A 208 -11.14 25.01 7.78
C LYS A 208 -11.99 24.67 9.01
N ALA A 209 -12.37 23.40 9.16
CA ALA A 209 -13.29 22.97 10.20
C ALA A 209 -12.63 22.71 11.56
N LEU A 210 -11.34 22.36 11.58
CA LEU A 210 -10.59 22.07 12.80
C LEU A 210 -9.70 23.23 13.19
N SER A 211 -9.68 23.57 14.48
CA SER A 211 -8.75 24.57 15.04
C SER A 211 -7.33 24.03 15.29
N ALA A 212 -7.06 22.78 14.89
CA ALA A 212 -5.78 22.10 15.06
C ALA A 212 -4.99 22.08 13.74
N SER A 213 -3.67 21.94 13.81
CA SER A 213 -2.84 21.77 12.61
C SER A 213 -3.14 20.43 11.93
N VAL A 214 -3.70 20.49 10.72
CA VAL A 214 -3.92 19.34 9.86
C VAL A 214 -2.89 19.38 8.74
N GLN A 215 -2.07 18.34 8.63
CA GLN A 215 -1.05 18.22 7.58
C GLN A 215 -1.57 17.37 6.43
N LEU A 216 -1.34 17.82 5.19
CA LEU A 216 -1.49 16.98 4.00
C LEU A 216 -0.14 16.31 3.72
N ILE A 217 -0.12 14.99 3.64
CA ILE A 217 1.06 14.24 3.20
C ILE A 217 0.94 13.96 1.70
N THR A 218 2.00 14.28 0.99
CA THR A 218 2.18 14.03 -0.46
C THR A 218 3.49 13.28 -0.67
N ASP A 219 3.76 12.82 -1.89
CA ASP A 219 5.01 12.09 -2.23
C ASP A 219 6.30 12.89 -1.95
N LEU A 220 6.17 14.21 -1.76
CA LEU A 220 7.29 15.13 -1.48
C LEU A 220 7.45 15.46 0.01
N ALA A 221 6.58 14.94 0.88
CA ALA A 221 6.62 15.25 2.30
C ALA A 221 7.76 14.47 2.99
N GLU A 222 8.74 15.20 3.54
CA GLU A 222 9.86 14.61 4.26
C GLU A 222 9.57 14.40 5.76
N ASP A 223 8.61 15.14 6.33
CA ASP A 223 8.30 15.13 7.76
C ASP A 223 6.83 14.77 8.07
N TYR A 224 6.64 13.90 9.07
CA TYR A 224 5.33 13.47 9.60
C TYR A 224 5.07 14.07 10.99
N ALA A 225 5.15 15.39 11.10
CA ALA A 225 5.19 16.07 12.39
C ALA A 225 3.81 16.39 13.00
N ALA A 226 2.72 16.22 12.26
CA ALA A 226 1.39 16.62 12.71
C ALA A 226 0.60 15.50 13.42
N ASP A 227 -0.10 15.89 14.49
CA ASP A 227 -1.06 15.06 15.23
C ASP A 227 -2.24 14.57 14.36
N ILE A 228 -2.60 15.34 13.33
CA ILE A 228 -3.64 14.99 12.36
C ILE A 228 -3.04 15.08 10.96
N SER A 229 -3.07 13.97 10.24
CA SER A 229 -2.58 13.89 8.87
C SER A 229 -3.69 13.43 7.93
N VAL A 230 -3.69 13.95 6.71
CA VAL A 230 -4.57 13.53 5.62
C VAL A 230 -3.69 13.04 4.49
N MET A 231 -3.95 11.84 3.97
CA MET A 231 -3.11 11.25 2.92
C MET A 231 -3.84 10.17 2.12
N PRO A 232 -3.44 9.92 0.86
CA PRO A 232 -3.87 8.71 0.17
C PRO A 232 -3.29 7.46 0.84
N VAL A 233 -4.04 6.35 0.81
CA VAL A 233 -3.67 5.10 1.51
C VAL A 233 -2.27 4.60 1.15
N HIS A 234 -1.82 4.75 -0.10
CA HIS A 234 -0.50 4.23 -0.51
C HIS A 234 0.68 4.91 0.19
N LEU A 235 0.52 6.16 0.65
CA LEU A 235 1.53 6.88 1.44
C LEU A 235 1.50 6.50 2.92
N ALA A 236 0.43 5.86 3.38
CA ALA A 236 0.32 5.38 4.74
C ALA A 236 1.07 4.05 4.96
N LYS A 237 1.53 3.39 3.88
CA LYS A 237 2.26 2.12 3.98
C LYS A 237 3.57 2.32 4.76
N GLY A 238 3.83 1.44 5.71
CA GLY A 238 4.96 1.55 6.65
C GLY A 238 4.74 2.52 7.81
N LEU A 239 3.65 3.31 7.80
CA LEU A 239 3.27 4.19 8.91
C LEU A 239 2.27 3.51 9.84
N GLU A 240 2.16 4.03 11.06
CA GLU A 240 1.27 3.55 12.11
C GLU A 240 0.63 4.73 12.85
N PHE A 241 -0.67 4.62 13.14
CA PHE A 241 -1.43 5.69 13.79
C PHE A 241 -2.30 5.14 14.93
N ASP A 242 -2.41 5.89 16.02
CA ASP A 242 -3.30 5.53 17.14
C ASP A 242 -4.75 5.39 16.65
N GLY A 243 -5.19 6.34 15.83
CA GLY A 243 -6.51 6.35 15.21
C GLY A 243 -6.43 6.53 13.69
N VAL A 244 -7.26 5.79 12.96
CA VAL A 244 -7.42 5.94 11.51
C VAL A 244 -8.88 6.18 11.18
N VAL A 245 -9.11 7.12 10.26
CA VAL A 245 -10.41 7.38 9.66
C VAL A 245 -10.30 7.17 8.15
N ILE A 246 -10.99 6.17 7.62
CA ILE A 246 -11.16 6.00 6.17
C ILE A 246 -12.27 6.95 5.75
N ALA A 247 -11.91 7.99 4.99
CA ALA A 247 -12.75 9.15 4.76
C ALA A 247 -14.01 8.85 3.94
N ASP A 248 -13.91 7.90 3.00
CA ASP A 248 -14.99 7.55 2.09
C ASP A 248 -14.83 6.11 1.58
N CYS A 249 -15.76 5.24 1.96
CA CYS A 249 -15.84 3.85 1.55
C CYS A 249 -17.19 3.56 0.85
N SER A 250 -17.68 4.52 0.06
CA SER A 250 -18.92 4.43 -0.72
C SER A 250 -18.78 3.50 -1.94
N ALA A 251 -19.92 3.13 -2.52
CA ALA A 251 -20.05 2.20 -3.65
C ALA A 251 -19.36 2.62 -4.95
N ASP A 252 -19.15 3.90 -5.18
CA ASP A 252 -18.40 4.44 -6.31
C ASP A 252 -16.89 4.56 -6.03
N VAL A 253 -16.51 4.60 -4.74
CA VAL A 253 -15.12 4.76 -4.32
C VAL A 253 -14.39 3.44 -4.26
N TYR A 254 -14.94 2.38 -3.66
CA TYR A 254 -14.28 1.06 -3.59
C TYR A 254 -15.14 -0.02 -4.25
N GLN A 255 -14.53 -0.88 -5.05
CA GLN A 255 -15.17 -1.99 -5.78
C GLN A 255 -14.65 -3.34 -5.27
N LEU A 256 -15.36 -4.43 -5.59
CA LEU A 256 -14.91 -5.79 -5.28
C LEU A 256 -13.80 -6.24 -6.26
N THR A 257 -12.69 -5.52 -6.27
CA THR A 257 -11.48 -5.83 -7.04
C THR A 257 -10.32 -6.10 -6.09
N GLU A 258 -9.36 -6.91 -6.50
CA GLU A 258 -8.22 -7.25 -5.65
C GLU A 258 -7.42 -6.02 -5.22
N ALA A 259 -7.21 -5.06 -6.14
CA ALA A 259 -6.48 -3.83 -5.84
C ALA A 259 -7.18 -3.02 -4.73
N ASP A 260 -8.51 -2.89 -4.81
CA ASP A 260 -9.31 -2.15 -3.85
C ASP A 260 -9.38 -2.84 -2.49
N ILE A 261 -9.50 -4.17 -2.49
CA ILE A 261 -9.50 -5.00 -1.28
C ILE A 261 -8.16 -4.87 -0.56
N LYS A 262 -7.04 -5.02 -1.28
CA LYS A 262 -5.70 -4.86 -0.69
C LYS A 262 -5.45 -3.44 -0.21
N LEU A 263 -5.91 -2.43 -0.96
CA LEU A 263 -5.80 -1.04 -0.55
C LEU A 263 -6.58 -0.79 0.75
N LEU A 264 -7.83 -1.24 0.84
CA LEU A 264 -8.63 -1.08 2.05
C LEU A 264 -8.06 -1.87 3.24
N TYR A 265 -7.57 -3.09 3.00
CA TYR A 265 -6.86 -3.89 4.00
C TYR A 265 -5.63 -3.15 4.57
N VAL A 266 -4.79 -2.58 3.69
CA VAL A 266 -3.66 -1.75 4.10
C VAL A 266 -4.14 -0.57 4.94
N ALA A 267 -5.18 0.14 4.50
CA ALA A 267 -5.75 1.28 5.23
C ALA A 267 -6.19 0.91 6.66
N CYS A 268 -6.91 -0.20 6.81
CA CYS A 268 -7.36 -0.69 8.12
C CYS A 268 -6.19 -1.08 9.04
N THR A 269 -5.16 -1.75 8.49
CA THR A 269 -4.00 -2.22 9.27
C THR A 269 -3.01 -1.11 9.66
N ARG A 270 -3.24 0.14 9.22
CA ARG A 270 -2.48 1.30 9.75
C ARG A 270 -2.97 1.75 11.12
N ALA A 271 -4.15 1.29 11.54
CA ALA A 271 -4.75 1.65 12.82
C ALA A 271 -4.25 0.75 13.96
N MET A 272 -3.74 1.37 15.03
CA MET A 272 -3.30 0.66 16.22
C MET A 272 -4.43 0.45 17.23
N HIS A 273 -5.27 1.47 17.48
CA HIS A 273 -6.24 1.46 18.60
C HIS A 273 -7.68 1.81 18.23
N ARG A 274 -7.89 2.65 17.20
CA ARG A 274 -9.22 3.07 16.75
C ARG A 274 -9.29 3.10 15.24
N LEU A 275 -10.34 2.50 14.69
CA LEU A 275 -10.65 2.52 13.27
C LEU A 275 -12.06 3.05 13.07
N VAL A 276 -12.19 4.03 12.18
CA VAL A 276 -13.48 4.55 11.73
C VAL A 276 -13.53 4.49 10.21
N VAL A 277 -14.65 4.02 9.66
CA VAL A 277 -14.88 3.93 8.22
C VAL A 277 -16.16 4.68 7.92
N LEU A 278 -16.08 5.72 7.09
CA LEU A 278 -17.27 6.45 6.66
C LEU A 278 -17.67 6.03 5.25
N TYR A 279 -18.97 6.06 4.96
CA TYR A 279 -19.50 5.99 3.61
C TYR A 279 -20.72 6.89 3.48
N SER A 280 -21.04 7.28 2.25
CA SER A 280 -22.24 8.05 1.92
C SER A 280 -23.20 7.21 1.09
N GLU A 281 -24.50 7.35 1.35
CA GLU A 281 -25.59 6.68 0.63
C GLU A 281 -25.47 5.14 0.62
N THR A 282 -24.68 4.59 -0.30
CA THR A 282 -24.50 3.14 -0.47
C THR A 282 -23.08 2.73 -0.07
N PRO A 283 -22.91 1.78 0.87
CA PRO A 283 -21.58 1.28 1.24
C PRO A 283 -20.92 0.53 0.08
N SER A 284 -19.59 0.50 0.05
CA SER A 284 -18.86 -0.27 -0.97
C SER A 284 -19.25 -1.75 -1.01
N PRO A 285 -19.20 -2.42 -2.17
CA PRO A 285 -19.41 -3.87 -2.26
C PRO A 285 -18.49 -4.68 -1.33
N ILE A 286 -17.29 -4.16 -1.03
CA ILE A 286 -16.39 -4.77 -0.03
C ILE A 286 -17.04 -4.71 1.36
N LEU A 287 -17.48 -3.53 1.81
CA LEU A 287 -18.15 -3.38 3.12
C LEU A 287 -19.47 -4.16 3.21
N GLN A 288 -20.16 -4.38 2.09
CA GLN A 288 -21.37 -5.21 2.07
C GLN A 288 -21.06 -6.71 2.22
N SER A 289 -19.83 -7.13 1.90
CA SER A 289 -19.41 -8.54 1.93
C SER A 289 -18.91 -9.01 3.31
N ILE A 290 -18.60 -8.08 4.22
CA ILE A 290 -18.05 -8.40 5.54
C ILE A 290 -19.14 -8.71 6.57
N LYS A 291 -18.80 -9.52 7.57
CA LYS A 291 -19.74 -9.89 8.65
C LYS A 291 -20.07 -8.68 9.54
N PRO A 292 -21.36 -8.37 9.78
CA PRO A 292 -21.78 -7.25 10.63
C PRO A 292 -21.23 -7.29 12.06
N ASP A 293 -20.94 -8.48 12.60
CA ASP A 293 -20.43 -8.64 13.97
C ASP A 293 -19.02 -8.07 14.17
N THR A 294 -18.30 -7.74 13.08
CA THR A 294 -16.93 -7.22 13.13
C THR A 294 -16.84 -5.70 13.31
N TYR A 295 -17.96 -4.99 13.27
CA TYR A 295 -17.99 -3.53 13.43
C TYR A 295 -19.27 -3.06 14.13
N GLU A 296 -19.32 -1.78 14.50
CA GLU A 296 -20.54 -1.11 14.99
C GLU A 296 -21.01 -0.11 13.94
N LEU A 297 -22.25 -0.26 13.47
CA LEU A 297 -22.86 0.66 12.52
C LEU A 297 -23.48 1.86 13.25
N VAL A 298 -23.08 3.07 12.87
CA VAL A 298 -23.62 4.33 13.38
C VAL A 298 -24.24 5.09 12.23
N LYS A 299 -25.52 5.49 12.37
CA LYS A 299 -26.20 6.34 11.40
C LYS A 299 -26.03 7.80 11.79
N SER A 300 -25.46 8.59 10.89
CA SER A 300 -25.25 10.04 11.06
C SER A 300 -26.52 10.84 10.79
#